data_AF-A0A7T4QQI3-F1
#
_entry.id   AF-A0A7T4QQI3-F1
#
_cell.length_a   1.000
_cell.length_b   1.000
_cell.length_c   1.000
_cell.angle_alpha   90.00
_cell.angle_beta   90.00
_cell.angle_gamma   90.00
#
_symmetry.space_group_name_H-M   'P 1'
#
loop_
_entity.id
_entity.type
_entity.pdbx_description
1 polymer ?
#
loop_
_entity_poly.entity_id
_entity_poly.type
_entity_poly.pdbx_seq_one_letter_code
_entity_poly.pdbx_strand_id
1 'polypeptide(L)'
;MYDRLKKLLSPLFIFCLILLIANDFYMKATFHNAFTGKLSDFCGLFIFPIFWSTIFPRHKLWIFIFTGILFVFWKSELASGIIELLNILFNIQRTVDLSDLIALPMLFVGWFYIKNDSIILIADSLIARLSTLIVAGITIFAFCATSQQRYIQSFDQPQYVLLKSATVPDLNLYDEFEFYPKDSLLVVKVNHWYINRPIRNDDYNKNHSLEDLDKNVVARLADSTTVIPYGKITTLIIKTAEGEDFLRFNGGRLDGKFSRKVNDKLIIEGFYKMGVEDSTWTFTSGDSDNVVVQTFVNGERTSVKQFDHGKLVAKTHINTRADTIRNTYVQISIMILIIIFMIRFLIKNYRNTFPQELKLKLVWKWLICLISPIFVWLSYIGIRILLMDFNEDIFVILASFLFISIVVCPLMFVVVFWIKLRKEMDILLYCLIFGLLCSIWTSCGTLIALYN
;
A
#
# COMPACT_ATOMS: atom_id res chain seq x y z
N MET A 1 25.04 -9.60 -27.19
CA MET A 1 24.12 -9.31 -26.07
C MET A 1 22.68 -9.64 -26.44
N TYR A 2 22.22 -9.23 -27.63
CA TYR A 2 20.85 -9.41 -28.09
C TYR A 2 20.37 -10.87 -28.25
N ASP A 3 21.17 -11.78 -28.83
CA ASP A 3 20.76 -13.19 -28.98
C ASP A 3 20.46 -13.91 -27.66
N ARG A 4 20.99 -13.39 -26.54
CA ARG A 4 20.79 -13.96 -25.20
C ARG A 4 19.44 -13.56 -24.60
N LEU A 5 18.97 -12.36 -24.92
CA LEU A 5 17.70 -11.84 -24.44
C LEU A 5 16.50 -12.47 -25.18
N LYS A 6 16.73 -13.11 -26.34
CA LYS A 6 15.70 -13.91 -27.06
C LYS A 6 15.10 -15.02 -26.19
N LYS A 7 15.80 -15.48 -25.15
CA LYS A 7 15.25 -16.45 -24.17
C LYS A 7 14.04 -15.90 -23.40
N LEU A 8 13.90 -14.58 -23.29
CA LEU A 8 12.72 -13.92 -22.71
C LEU A 8 11.49 -14.02 -23.62
N LEU A 9 11.68 -14.21 -24.93
CA LEU A 9 10.59 -14.39 -25.90
C LEU A 9 10.12 -15.85 -25.99
N SER A 10 10.59 -16.73 -25.12
CA SER A 10 10.19 -18.11 -25.18
C SER A 10 8.74 -18.31 -24.75
N PRO A 11 8.00 -19.24 -25.36
CA PRO A 11 6.61 -19.49 -25.02
C PRO A 11 6.41 -19.79 -23.53
N LEU A 12 7.33 -20.56 -22.93
CA LEU A 12 7.22 -20.98 -21.54
C LEU A 12 7.54 -19.83 -20.56
N PHE A 13 8.52 -18.97 -20.88
CA PHE A 13 8.79 -17.76 -20.10
C PHE A 13 7.60 -16.79 -20.15
N ILE A 14 7.09 -16.52 -21.36
CA ILE A 14 5.92 -15.64 -21.56
C ILE A 14 4.69 -16.22 -20.86
N PHE A 15 4.45 -17.52 -20.96
CA PHE A 15 3.34 -18.17 -20.26
C PHE A 15 3.44 -17.99 -18.75
N CYS A 16 4.60 -18.25 -18.14
CA CYS A 16 4.79 -18.06 -16.71
C CYS A 16 4.67 -16.57 -16.30
N LEU A 17 5.11 -15.64 -17.15
CA LEU A 17 4.98 -14.21 -16.90
C LEU A 17 3.52 -13.75 -16.97
N ILE A 18 2.77 -14.18 -17.98
CA ILE A 18 1.33 -13.89 -18.10
C ILE A 18 0.58 -14.50 -16.93
N LEU A 19 0.91 -15.74 -16.56
CA LEU A 19 0.28 -16.46 -15.47
C LEU A 19 0.57 -15.76 -14.13
N LEU A 20 1.80 -15.30 -13.90
CA LEU A 20 2.16 -14.53 -12.71
C LEU A 20 1.32 -13.25 -12.60
N ILE A 21 1.24 -12.47 -13.68
CA ILE A 21 0.46 -11.22 -13.71
C ILE A 21 -1.03 -11.50 -13.53
N ALA A 22 -1.59 -12.47 -14.26
CA ALA A 22 -3.01 -12.82 -14.15
C ALA A 22 -3.36 -13.35 -12.76
N ASN A 23 -2.46 -14.14 -12.16
CA ASN A 23 -2.65 -14.63 -10.82
C ASN A 23 -2.69 -13.49 -9.81
N ASP A 24 -1.71 -12.58 -9.87
CA ASP A 24 -1.55 -11.52 -8.88
C ASP A 24 -2.60 -10.42 -8.97
N PHE A 25 -3.02 -10.04 -10.18
CA PHE A 25 -4.01 -8.98 -10.37
C PHE A 25 -5.46 -9.44 -10.41
N TYR A 26 -5.72 -10.73 -10.69
CA TYR A 26 -7.10 -11.22 -10.87
C TYR A 26 -7.39 -12.45 -10.02
N MET A 27 -6.66 -13.56 -10.20
CA MET A 27 -7.05 -14.84 -9.58
C MET A 27 -6.98 -14.79 -8.05
N LYS A 28 -5.95 -14.13 -7.51
CA LYS A 28 -5.75 -13.94 -6.07
C LYS A 28 -6.88 -13.13 -5.41
N ALA A 29 -7.57 -12.28 -6.16
CA ALA A 29 -8.71 -11.50 -5.68
C ALA A 29 -10.01 -12.30 -5.79
N THR A 30 -10.20 -13.03 -6.90
CA THR A 30 -11.45 -13.75 -7.19
C THR A 30 -11.55 -15.10 -6.49
N PHE A 31 -10.44 -15.85 -6.40
CA PHE A 31 -10.41 -17.23 -5.88
C PHE A 31 -9.44 -17.27 -4.71
N HIS A 32 -9.93 -17.06 -3.48
CA HIS A 32 -9.10 -17.10 -2.27
C HIS A 32 -8.82 -18.55 -1.86
N ASN A 33 -7.96 -19.21 -2.63
CA ASN A 33 -7.58 -20.60 -2.41
C ASN A 33 -6.07 -20.72 -2.24
N ALA A 34 -5.63 -21.66 -1.40
CA ALA A 34 -4.22 -21.97 -1.15
C ALA A 34 -3.40 -22.20 -2.44
N PHE A 35 -4.04 -22.67 -3.52
CA PHE A 35 -3.41 -22.86 -4.82
C PHE A 35 -2.95 -21.52 -5.47
N THR A 36 -3.80 -20.49 -5.45
CA THR A 36 -3.48 -19.17 -6.04
C THR A 36 -2.39 -18.42 -5.29
N GLY A 37 -2.27 -18.67 -3.97
CA GLY A 37 -1.20 -18.13 -3.13
C GLY A 37 0.18 -18.61 -3.60
N LYS A 38 0.31 -19.92 -3.84
CA LYS A 38 1.59 -20.56 -4.20
C LYS A 38 1.97 -20.38 -5.67
N LEU A 39 0.99 -20.27 -6.55
CA LEU A 39 1.20 -20.18 -8.00
C LEU A 39 2.16 -19.04 -8.40
N SER A 40 2.12 -17.93 -7.66
CA SER A 40 3.07 -16.82 -7.80
C SER A 40 4.50 -17.25 -7.50
N ASP A 41 4.75 -18.02 -6.44
CA ASP A 41 6.08 -18.50 -6.06
C ASP A 41 6.62 -19.50 -7.10
N PHE A 42 5.76 -20.38 -7.64
CA PHE A 42 6.14 -21.29 -8.73
C PHE A 42 6.57 -20.54 -10.00
N CYS A 43 5.77 -19.55 -10.44
CA CYS A 43 6.10 -18.76 -11.62
C CYS A 43 7.31 -17.84 -11.37
N GLY A 44 7.37 -17.21 -10.19
CA GLY A 44 8.46 -16.31 -9.78
C GLY A 44 9.81 -17.02 -9.72
N LEU A 45 9.90 -18.16 -9.04
CA LEU A 45 11.14 -18.95 -8.97
C LEU A 45 11.56 -19.52 -10.33
N PHE A 46 10.62 -19.67 -11.27
CA PHE A 46 10.96 -20.04 -12.63
C PHE A 46 11.54 -18.84 -13.42
N ILE A 47 10.82 -17.72 -13.50
CA ILE A 47 11.17 -16.61 -14.40
C ILE A 47 12.32 -15.74 -13.85
N PHE A 48 12.42 -15.53 -12.53
CA PHE A 48 13.40 -14.63 -11.90
C PHE A 48 14.85 -15.02 -12.18
N PRO A 49 15.31 -16.26 -11.89
CA PRO A 49 16.69 -16.64 -12.15
C PRO A 49 17.00 -16.72 -13.66
N ILE A 50 16.01 -17.04 -14.49
CA ILE A 50 16.16 -17.04 -15.96
C ILE A 50 16.42 -15.61 -16.46
N PHE A 51 15.60 -14.65 -16.03
CA PHE A 51 15.75 -13.24 -16.39
C PHE A 51 17.15 -12.73 -16.04
N TRP A 52 17.58 -12.87 -14.79
CA TRP A 52 18.90 -12.43 -14.36
C TRP A 52 20.05 -13.19 -15.04
N SER A 53 19.86 -14.47 -15.37
CA SER A 53 20.84 -15.24 -16.13
C SER A 53 21.00 -14.80 -17.59
N THR A 54 19.99 -14.16 -18.18
CA THR A 54 20.14 -13.52 -19.51
C THR A 54 20.96 -12.24 -19.44
N ILE A 55 20.87 -11.49 -18.33
CA ILE A 55 21.63 -10.26 -18.06
C ILE A 55 23.07 -10.56 -17.64
N PHE A 56 23.27 -11.55 -16.74
CA PHE A 56 24.57 -11.94 -16.17
C PHE A 56 24.97 -13.38 -16.57
N PRO A 57 25.29 -13.62 -17.85
CA PRO A 57 25.46 -14.98 -18.39
C PRO A 57 26.71 -15.73 -17.89
N ARG A 58 27.66 -15.03 -17.23
CA ARG A 58 28.84 -15.66 -16.61
C ARG A 58 28.54 -16.28 -15.25
N HIS A 59 27.45 -15.88 -14.59
CA HIS A 59 27.14 -16.24 -13.21
C HIS A 59 25.82 -17.00 -13.07
N LYS A 60 25.37 -17.70 -14.13
CA LYS A 60 24.07 -18.40 -14.16
C LYS A 60 23.87 -19.31 -12.94
N LEU A 61 24.84 -20.18 -12.65
CA LEU A 61 24.74 -21.10 -11.52
C LEU A 61 24.58 -20.35 -10.19
N TRP A 62 25.38 -19.31 -9.99
CA TRP A 62 25.31 -18.47 -8.80
C TRP A 62 23.95 -17.77 -8.67
N ILE A 63 23.36 -17.27 -9.77
CA ILE A 63 22.04 -16.66 -9.75
C ILE A 63 20.98 -17.64 -9.27
N PHE A 64 20.99 -18.89 -9.73
CA PHE A 64 20.05 -19.92 -9.26
C PHE A 64 20.27 -20.26 -7.77
N ILE A 65 21.53 -20.44 -7.35
CA ILE A 65 21.87 -20.71 -5.94
C ILE A 65 21.42 -19.56 -5.05
N PHE A 66 21.77 -18.32 -5.39
CA PHE A 66 21.39 -17.14 -4.63
C PHE A 66 19.88 -16.94 -4.60
N THR A 67 19.17 -17.19 -5.71
CA THR A 67 17.70 -17.10 -5.74
C THR A 67 17.09 -18.09 -4.75
N GLY A 68 17.57 -19.34 -4.71
CA GLY A 68 17.11 -20.34 -3.74
C GLY A 68 17.42 -19.97 -2.30
N ILE A 69 18.65 -19.52 -2.01
CA ILE A 69 19.05 -19.09 -0.66
C ILE A 69 18.21 -17.90 -0.20
N LEU A 70 18.06 -16.87 -1.06
CA LEU A 70 17.26 -15.68 -0.75
C LEU A 70 15.79 -16.03 -0.57
N PHE A 71 15.23 -16.96 -1.35
CA PHE A 71 13.86 -17.40 -1.19
C PHE A 71 13.64 -18.13 0.15
N VAL A 72 14.53 -19.06 0.51
CA VAL A 72 14.48 -19.76 1.80
C VAL A 72 14.63 -18.77 2.95
N PHE A 73 15.60 -17.87 2.86
CA PHE A 73 15.82 -16.82 3.85
C PHE A 73 14.58 -15.93 4.00
N TRP A 74 14.03 -15.46 2.89
CA TRP A 74 12.86 -14.59 2.86
C TRP A 74 11.60 -15.28 3.40
N LYS A 75 11.43 -16.59 3.24
CA LYS A 75 10.29 -17.34 3.79
C LYS A 75 10.51 -17.85 5.23
N SER A 76 11.73 -17.71 5.77
CA SER A 76 12.10 -18.16 7.13
C SER A 76 11.90 -17.06 8.18
N GLU A 77 11.69 -17.45 9.44
CA GLU A 77 11.66 -16.52 10.59
C GLU A 77 12.95 -15.69 10.74
N LEU A 78 14.09 -16.16 10.20
CA LEU A 78 15.37 -15.45 10.22
C LEU A 78 15.32 -14.07 9.56
N ALA A 79 14.44 -13.85 8.58
CA ALA A 79 14.29 -12.54 7.93
C ALA A 79 13.54 -11.52 8.78
N SER A 80 12.83 -11.93 9.84
CA SER A 80 11.93 -11.04 10.62
C SER A 80 12.68 -9.84 11.20
N GLY A 81 13.85 -10.06 11.81
CA GLY A 81 14.63 -8.96 12.40
C GLY A 81 15.11 -7.92 11.38
N ILE A 82 15.45 -8.33 10.15
CA ILE A 82 15.82 -7.38 9.08
C ILE A 82 14.58 -6.63 8.59
N ILE A 83 13.45 -7.32 8.46
CA ILE A 83 12.20 -6.71 8.01
C ILE A 83 11.71 -5.70 9.04
N GLU A 84 11.78 -6.00 10.34
CA GLU A 84 11.43 -5.04 11.40
C GLU A 84 12.28 -3.77 11.35
N LEU A 85 13.58 -3.89 11.06
CA LEU A 85 14.45 -2.74 10.86
C LEU A 85 14.06 -1.92 9.62
N LEU A 86 13.73 -2.60 8.51
CA LEU A 86 13.27 -1.93 7.28
C LEU A 86 11.88 -1.30 7.47
N ASN A 87 11.03 -1.88 8.30
CA ASN A 87 9.69 -1.39 8.65
C ASN A 87 9.67 -0.03 9.35
N ILE A 88 10.82 0.43 9.85
CA ILE A 88 10.99 1.81 10.33
C ILE A 88 10.81 2.82 9.18
N LEU A 89 11.19 2.46 7.96
CA LEU A 89 11.18 3.34 6.78
C LEU A 89 10.21 2.90 5.69
N PHE A 90 10.03 1.59 5.53
CA PHE A 90 9.20 0.98 4.49
C PHE A 90 8.29 -0.03 5.17
N ASN A 91 6.99 0.23 5.24
CA ASN A 91 6.04 -0.75 5.77
C ASN A 91 6.08 -1.98 4.84
N ILE A 92 6.75 -3.06 5.22
CA ILE A 92 6.90 -4.34 4.51
C ILE A 92 6.18 -5.42 5.33
N GLN A 93 5.05 -5.88 4.81
CA GLN A 93 4.29 -7.00 5.34
C GLN A 93 4.74 -8.28 4.67
N ARG A 94 4.96 -9.31 5.50
CA ARG A 94 5.39 -10.63 5.06
C ARG A 94 4.69 -11.70 5.87
N THR A 95 4.15 -12.69 5.18
CA THR A 95 3.67 -13.93 5.79
C THR A 95 4.79 -14.96 5.85
N VAL A 96 5.01 -15.52 7.04
CA VAL A 96 5.94 -16.65 7.23
C VAL A 96 5.19 -17.93 6.91
N ASP A 97 5.40 -18.46 5.71
CA ASP A 97 4.82 -19.75 5.30
C ASP A 97 5.91 -20.66 4.73
N LEU A 98 6.31 -21.65 5.54
CA LEU A 98 7.30 -22.66 5.13
C LEU A 98 6.76 -23.61 4.04
N SER A 99 5.43 -23.69 3.87
CA SER A 99 4.81 -24.52 2.83
C SER A 99 5.04 -23.96 1.42
N ASP A 100 5.54 -22.75 1.29
CA ASP A 100 5.97 -22.13 0.02
C ASP A 100 7.31 -22.69 -0.47
N LEU A 101 8.09 -23.35 0.39
CA LEU A 101 9.32 -24.04 0.00
C LEU A 101 9.08 -25.18 -1.00
N ILE A 102 7.83 -25.64 -1.13
CA ILE A 102 7.40 -26.61 -2.16
C ILE A 102 7.62 -26.05 -3.58
N ALA A 103 7.78 -24.73 -3.75
CA ALA A 103 8.08 -24.11 -5.04
C ALA A 103 9.57 -24.20 -5.45
N LEU A 104 10.50 -24.51 -4.53
CA LEU A 104 11.94 -24.62 -4.81
C LEU A 104 12.33 -25.55 -5.98
N PRO A 105 11.65 -26.69 -6.22
CA PRO A 105 11.90 -27.53 -7.39
C PRO A 105 11.83 -26.78 -8.73
N MET A 106 11.10 -25.66 -8.82
CA MET A 106 11.05 -24.83 -10.03
C MET A 106 12.40 -24.23 -10.42
N LEU A 107 13.32 -24.05 -9.46
CA LEU A 107 14.69 -23.63 -9.78
C LEU A 107 15.42 -24.69 -10.60
N PHE A 108 15.22 -25.98 -10.30
CA PHE A 108 15.79 -27.05 -11.11
C PHE A 108 15.18 -27.07 -12.51
N VAL A 109 13.86 -26.89 -12.61
CA VAL A 109 13.16 -26.78 -13.91
C VAL A 109 13.71 -25.61 -14.73
N GLY A 110 13.87 -24.44 -14.11
CA GLY A 110 14.47 -23.26 -14.74
C GLY A 110 15.93 -23.47 -15.15
N TRP A 111 16.70 -24.23 -14.38
CA TRP A 111 18.09 -24.57 -14.70
C TRP A 111 18.17 -25.50 -15.92
N PHE A 112 17.35 -26.55 -15.98
CA PHE A 112 17.28 -27.41 -17.17
C PHE A 112 16.81 -26.62 -18.39
N TYR A 113 15.84 -25.73 -18.20
CA TYR A 113 15.35 -24.85 -19.25
C TYR A 113 16.46 -23.94 -19.82
N ILE A 114 17.32 -23.35 -18.99
CA ILE A 114 18.39 -22.46 -19.48
C ILE A 114 19.60 -23.21 -20.04
N LYS A 115 19.86 -24.43 -19.53
CA LYS A 115 20.96 -25.31 -19.95
C LYS A 115 20.66 -25.98 -21.29
N ASN A 116 19.41 -26.35 -21.52
CA ASN A 116 18.97 -26.81 -22.82
C ASN A 116 18.91 -25.58 -23.73
N ASP A 117 19.94 -25.38 -24.56
CA ASP A 117 19.93 -24.34 -25.60
C ASP A 117 18.95 -24.79 -26.70
N SER A 118 17.65 -24.78 -26.39
CA SER A 118 16.61 -24.82 -27.40
C SER A 118 16.84 -23.60 -28.28
N ILE A 119 17.31 -23.85 -29.51
CA ILE A 119 17.58 -22.82 -30.50
C ILE A 119 16.23 -22.18 -30.85
N ILE A 120 15.88 -21.10 -30.16
CA ILE A 120 14.74 -20.28 -30.53
C ILE A 120 15.17 -19.49 -31.78
N LEU A 121 14.79 -19.99 -32.95
CA LEU A 121 15.02 -19.37 -34.26
C LEU A 121 14.11 -18.15 -34.44
N ILE A 122 14.28 -17.12 -33.61
CA ILE A 122 13.67 -15.81 -33.85
C ILE A 122 14.64 -15.01 -34.73
N ALA A 123 14.17 -14.65 -35.94
CA ALA A 123 14.88 -13.80 -36.86
C ALA A 123 15.34 -12.49 -36.16
N ASP A 124 16.58 -12.06 -36.41
CA ASP A 124 17.10 -10.80 -35.87
C ASP A 124 16.44 -9.63 -36.61
N SER A 125 15.27 -9.24 -36.14
CA SER A 125 14.51 -8.08 -36.62
C SER A 125 14.44 -6.99 -35.55
N LEU A 126 14.26 -5.74 -35.97
CA LEU A 126 13.99 -4.62 -35.05
C LEU A 126 12.74 -4.90 -34.18
N ILE A 127 11.75 -5.61 -34.73
CA ILE A 127 10.55 -6.03 -34.02
C ILE A 127 10.93 -6.95 -32.85
N ALA A 128 11.74 -7.97 -33.09
CA ALA A 128 12.18 -8.85 -32.02
C ALA A 128 13.01 -8.10 -30.95
N ARG A 129 13.78 -7.07 -31.35
CA ARG A 129 14.55 -6.22 -30.42
C ARG A 129 13.65 -5.43 -29.49
N LEU A 130 12.65 -4.78 -30.06
CA LEU A 130 11.65 -4.03 -29.31
C LEU A 130 10.81 -4.94 -28.43
N SER A 131 10.31 -6.07 -28.95
CA SER A 131 9.54 -7.04 -28.17
C SER A 131 10.32 -7.58 -26.98
N THR A 132 11.61 -7.84 -27.15
CA THR A 132 12.48 -8.31 -26.06
C THR A 132 12.63 -7.25 -24.97
N LEU A 133 12.80 -5.97 -25.33
CA LEU A 133 12.86 -4.88 -24.36
C LEU A 133 11.52 -4.67 -23.64
N ILE A 134 10.40 -4.80 -24.37
CA ILE A 134 9.06 -4.72 -23.80
C ILE A 134 8.84 -5.86 -22.79
N VAL A 135 9.14 -7.10 -23.16
CA VAL A 135 9.01 -8.26 -22.24
C VAL A 135 9.94 -8.10 -21.03
N ALA A 136 11.16 -7.62 -21.22
CA ALA A 136 12.06 -7.32 -20.10
C ALA A 136 11.47 -6.26 -19.16
N GLY A 137 10.91 -5.17 -19.71
CA GLY A 137 10.22 -4.13 -18.94
C GLY A 137 9.00 -4.67 -18.18
N ILE A 138 8.16 -5.48 -18.84
CA ILE A 138 7.01 -6.15 -18.22
C ILE A 138 7.48 -7.12 -17.12
N THR A 139 8.59 -7.82 -17.32
CA THR A 139 9.15 -8.74 -16.30
C THR A 139 9.59 -7.99 -15.04
N ILE A 140 10.32 -6.87 -15.22
CA ILE A 140 10.70 -6.00 -14.09
C ILE A 140 9.46 -5.47 -13.38
N PHE A 141 8.47 -5.02 -14.15
CA PHE A 141 7.19 -4.58 -13.61
C PHE A 141 6.47 -5.69 -12.84
N ALA A 142 6.47 -6.93 -13.34
CA ALA A 142 5.84 -8.06 -12.66
C ALA A 142 6.53 -8.36 -11.33
N PHE A 143 7.87 -8.41 -11.26
CA PHE A 143 8.60 -8.61 -9.99
C PHE A 143 8.32 -7.51 -8.96
N CYS A 144 8.16 -6.29 -9.46
CA CYS A 144 7.76 -5.15 -8.66
C CYS A 144 6.32 -5.35 -8.12
N ALA A 145 5.36 -5.56 -9.04
CA ALA A 145 3.95 -5.72 -8.73
C ALA A 145 3.66 -6.87 -7.76
N THR A 146 4.39 -7.99 -7.84
CA THR A 146 4.20 -9.14 -6.95
C THR A 146 4.53 -8.84 -5.48
N SER A 147 5.24 -7.75 -5.21
CA SER A 147 5.53 -7.28 -3.85
C SER A 147 4.54 -6.24 -3.33
N GLN A 148 3.54 -5.85 -4.14
CA GLN A 148 2.53 -4.90 -3.72
C GLN A 148 1.72 -5.47 -2.56
N GLN A 149 1.60 -4.68 -1.50
CA GLN A 149 0.88 -5.08 -0.30
C GLN A 149 -0.62 -5.11 -0.53
N ARG A 150 -1.26 -6.12 0.05
CA ARG A 150 -2.70 -6.06 0.30
C ARG A 150 -2.92 -5.16 1.49
N TYR A 151 -3.78 -4.17 1.34
CA TYR A 151 -4.08 -3.27 2.44
C TYR A 151 -5.05 -3.99 3.37
N ILE A 152 -4.60 -4.23 4.59
CA ILE A 152 -5.41 -4.81 5.64
C ILE A 152 -5.85 -3.68 6.56
N GLN A 153 -7.15 -3.65 6.84
CA GLN A 153 -7.74 -2.77 7.82
C GLN A 153 -7.97 -3.56 9.11
N SER A 154 -7.32 -3.13 10.18
CA SER A 154 -7.60 -3.58 11.55
C SER A 154 -8.57 -2.63 12.24
N PHE A 155 -9.28 -3.14 13.24
CA PHE A 155 -10.29 -2.41 13.98
C PHE A 155 -9.93 -2.34 15.46
N ASP A 156 -9.96 -1.14 16.04
CA ASP A 156 -9.81 -0.97 17.49
C ASP A 156 -11.08 -1.48 18.21
N GLN A 157 -12.25 -1.25 17.61
CA GLN A 157 -13.54 -1.71 18.12
C GLN A 157 -13.90 -3.07 17.50
N PRO A 158 -14.30 -4.06 18.31
CA PRO A 158 -14.69 -5.39 17.81
C PRO A 158 -15.84 -5.33 16.80
N GLN A 159 -15.61 -5.83 15.57
CA GLN A 159 -16.62 -5.85 14.52
C GLN A 159 -17.30 -7.22 14.43
N TYR A 160 -18.64 -7.22 14.42
CA TYR A 160 -19.45 -8.43 14.26
C TYR A 160 -20.54 -8.25 13.20
N VAL A 161 -20.86 -9.33 12.52
CA VAL A 161 -21.98 -9.46 11.60
C VAL A 161 -22.86 -10.63 12.05
N LEU A 162 -24.17 -10.45 11.98
CA LEU A 162 -25.15 -11.50 12.24
C LEU A 162 -25.77 -11.99 10.94
N LEU A 163 -25.60 -13.28 10.65
CA LEU A 163 -26.11 -13.92 9.46
C LEU A 163 -27.07 -15.05 9.83
N LYS A 164 -27.94 -15.42 8.89
CA LYS A 164 -28.68 -16.68 8.96
C LYS A 164 -27.93 -17.73 8.18
N SER A 165 -27.58 -18.85 8.81
CA SER A 165 -26.89 -19.96 8.16
C SER A 165 -27.43 -21.30 8.63
N ALA A 166 -27.54 -22.26 7.72
CA ALA A 166 -27.92 -23.64 8.05
C ALA A 166 -26.70 -24.50 8.41
N THR A 167 -25.50 -24.10 7.97
CA THR A 167 -24.24 -24.80 8.20
C THR A 167 -23.18 -23.83 8.70
N VAL A 168 -22.20 -24.35 9.45
CA VAL A 168 -21.04 -23.56 9.87
C VAL A 168 -20.00 -23.64 8.76
N PRO A 169 -19.52 -22.51 8.21
CA PRO A 169 -18.43 -22.50 7.24
C PRO A 169 -17.15 -23.11 7.83
N ASP A 170 -16.29 -23.70 6.98
CA ASP A 170 -15.01 -24.25 7.44
C ASP A 170 -14.08 -23.12 7.90
N LEU A 171 -13.66 -23.19 9.17
CA LEU A 171 -12.75 -22.24 9.81
C LEU A 171 -11.39 -22.14 9.10
N ASN A 172 -10.95 -23.18 8.40
CA ASN A 172 -9.64 -23.19 7.73
C ASN A 172 -9.60 -22.40 6.42
N LEU A 173 -10.76 -21.98 5.90
CA LEU A 173 -10.87 -21.26 4.63
C LEU A 173 -10.84 -19.73 4.79
N TYR A 174 -11.10 -19.23 5.99
CA TYR A 174 -11.31 -17.80 6.26
C TYR A 174 -10.50 -17.35 7.48
N ASP A 175 -9.25 -16.93 7.27
CA ASP A 175 -8.38 -16.41 8.33
C ASP A 175 -8.82 -15.03 8.84
N GLU A 176 -9.64 -14.32 8.06
CA GLU A 176 -10.21 -13.03 8.42
C GLU A 176 -11.40 -13.10 9.41
N PHE A 177 -11.99 -14.29 9.62
CA PHE A 177 -13.23 -14.47 10.39
C PHE A 177 -13.13 -15.47 11.55
N GLU A 178 -13.87 -15.20 12.62
CA GLU A 178 -14.20 -16.21 13.64
C GLU A 178 -15.72 -16.46 13.66
N PHE A 179 -16.11 -17.73 13.70
CA PHE A 179 -17.50 -18.15 13.60
C PHE A 179 -18.07 -18.60 14.95
N TYR A 180 -19.21 -18.04 15.33
CA TYR A 180 -19.93 -18.33 16.56
C TYR A 180 -21.37 -18.75 16.24
N PRO A 181 -21.63 -20.05 16.05
CA PRO A 181 -22.96 -20.56 15.70
C PRO A 181 -23.94 -20.45 16.88
N LYS A 182 -25.18 -20.07 16.59
CA LYS A 182 -26.29 -19.97 17.55
C LYS A 182 -27.61 -20.40 16.90
N ASP A 183 -27.95 -21.67 17.04
CA ASP A 183 -29.14 -22.28 16.45
C ASP A 183 -29.18 -22.12 14.90
N SER A 184 -30.04 -21.25 14.38
CA SER A 184 -30.14 -20.92 12.94
C SER A 184 -29.42 -19.62 12.56
N LEU A 185 -28.74 -19.01 13.53
CA LEU A 185 -27.97 -17.78 13.39
C LEU A 185 -26.47 -18.08 13.45
N LEU A 186 -25.70 -17.26 12.75
CA LEU A 186 -24.25 -17.31 12.73
C LEU A 186 -23.74 -15.91 13.04
N VAL A 187 -23.06 -15.76 14.17
CA VAL A 187 -22.31 -14.53 14.48
C VAL A 187 -20.91 -14.68 13.91
N VAL A 188 -20.51 -13.74 13.06
CA VAL A 188 -19.18 -13.69 12.43
C VAL A 188 -18.43 -12.52 13.03
N LYS A 189 -17.34 -12.77 13.75
CA LYS A 189 -16.39 -11.74 14.17
C LYS A 189 -15.46 -11.46 12.99
N VAL A 190 -15.26 -10.18 12.66
CA VAL A 190 -14.34 -9.76 11.61
C VAL A 190 -13.06 -9.26 12.28
N ASN A 191 -11.98 -10.03 12.16
CA ASN A 191 -10.70 -9.71 12.78
C ASN A 191 -9.96 -8.63 11.99
N HIS A 192 -9.97 -8.74 10.68
CA HIS A 192 -9.40 -7.77 9.77
C HIS A 192 -10.15 -7.79 8.43
N TRP A 193 -9.99 -6.74 7.63
CA TRP A 193 -10.65 -6.65 6.34
C TRP A 193 -9.67 -6.23 5.23
N TYR A 194 -9.68 -6.95 4.12
CA TYR A 194 -8.89 -6.58 2.95
C TYR A 194 -9.56 -5.42 2.22
N ILE A 195 -8.87 -4.29 2.13
CA ILE A 195 -9.32 -3.09 1.42
C ILE A 195 -8.42 -2.82 0.22
N ASN A 196 -8.97 -2.06 -0.73
CA ASN A 196 -8.12 -1.35 -1.68
C ASN A 196 -7.38 -0.24 -0.94
N ARG A 197 -6.26 0.19 -1.52
CA ARG A 197 -5.45 1.27 -0.94
C ARG A 197 -6.34 2.49 -0.65
N PRO A 198 -6.49 2.89 0.63
CA PRO A 198 -7.25 4.08 0.94
C PRO A 198 -6.43 5.31 0.55
N ILE A 199 -7.13 6.40 0.23
CA ILE A 199 -6.49 7.69 -0.06
C ILE A 199 -5.67 8.16 1.16
N ARG A 200 -6.19 7.88 2.36
CA ARG A 200 -5.54 8.16 3.63
C ARG A 200 -5.94 7.09 4.65
N ASN A 201 -5.02 6.71 5.54
CA ASN A 201 -5.35 5.82 6.65
C ASN A 201 -6.01 6.63 7.79
N ASP A 202 -7.30 6.92 7.66
CA ASP A 202 -8.10 7.67 8.62
C ASP A 202 -9.39 6.92 9.00
N ASP A 203 -10.04 7.36 10.08
CA ASP A 203 -11.26 6.70 10.56
C ASP A 203 -12.45 6.86 9.60
N TYR A 204 -12.44 7.88 8.74
CA TYR A 204 -13.43 8.04 7.68
C TYR A 204 -13.37 6.87 6.69
N ASN A 205 -12.20 6.62 6.08
CA ASN A 205 -12.06 5.53 5.11
C ASN A 205 -12.30 4.18 5.79
N LYS A 206 -11.94 4.06 7.06
CA LYS A 206 -12.21 2.86 7.84
C LYS A 206 -13.71 2.59 8.02
N ASN A 207 -14.51 3.61 8.30
CA ASN A 207 -15.95 3.41 8.44
C ASN A 207 -16.65 3.23 7.10
N HIS A 208 -16.19 3.94 6.06
CA HIS A 208 -16.74 3.78 4.72
C HIS A 208 -16.55 2.34 4.21
N SER A 209 -15.44 1.66 4.53
CA SER A 209 -15.25 0.25 4.18
C SER A 209 -16.18 -0.71 4.95
N LEU A 210 -16.78 -0.25 6.05
CA LEU A 210 -17.67 -1.02 6.91
C LEU A 210 -19.16 -0.86 6.59
N GLU A 211 -19.57 0.11 5.76
CA GLU A 211 -21.00 0.41 5.52
C GLU A 211 -21.81 -0.81 5.06
N ASP A 212 -21.26 -1.58 4.12
CA ASP A 212 -21.86 -2.80 3.56
C ASP A 212 -21.20 -4.08 4.08
N LEU A 213 -20.62 -4.06 5.29
CA LEU A 213 -19.87 -5.21 5.82
C LEU A 213 -20.68 -6.51 5.83
N ASP A 214 -21.98 -6.46 6.17
CA ASP A 214 -22.83 -7.65 6.24
C ASP A 214 -23.02 -8.29 4.86
N LYS A 215 -23.30 -7.49 3.83
CA LYS A 215 -23.38 -7.94 2.43
C LYS A 215 -22.04 -8.46 1.93
N ASN A 216 -20.95 -7.78 2.26
CA ASN A 216 -19.60 -8.16 1.86
C ASN A 216 -19.19 -9.48 2.49
N VAL A 217 -19.48 -9.70 3.78
CA VAL A 217 -19.22 -10.97 4.46
C VAL A 217 -20.07 -12.09 3.84
N VAL A 218 -21.34 -11.86 3.51
CA VAL A 218 -22.16 -12.89 2.81
C VAL A 218 -21.60 -13.22 1.43
N ALA A 219 -21.25 -12.20 0.63
CA ALA A 219 -20.64 -12.41 -0.67
C ALA A 219 -19.31 -13.18 -0.57
N ARG A 220 -18.57 -12.96 0.52
CA ARG A 220 -17.30 -13.62 0.82
C ARG A 220 -17.47 -15.08 1.19
N LEU A 221 -18.47 -15.41 2.00
CA LEU A 221 -18.72 -16.75 2.48
C LEU A 221 -19.29 -17.68 1.39
N ALA A 222 -19.81 -17.13 0.28
CA ALA A 222 -20.28 -17.79 -0.95
C ALA A 222 -21.35 -18.91 -0.83
N ASP A 223 -21.56 -19.42 0.38
CA ASP A 223 -22.43 -20.52 0.76
C ASP A 223 -23.74 -20.01 1.38
N SER A 224 -24.62 -20.94 1.76
CA SER A 224 -25.99 -20.86 2.31
C SER A 224 -26.31 -19.86 3.46
N THR A 225 -25.45 -18.87 3.65
CA THR A 225 -25.65 -17.69 4.49
C THR A 225 -26.54 -16.64 3.81
N THR A 226 -27.40 -16.00 4.59
CA THR A 226 -28.25 -14.90 4.12
C THR A 226 -28.24 -13.75 5.12
N VAL A 227 -28.32 -12.52 4.61
CA VAL A 227 -28.41 -11.31 5.44
C VAL A 227 -29.76 -11.29 6.16
N ILE A 228 -29.75 -10.87 7.42
CA ILE A 228 -30.98 -10.66 8.18
C ILE A 228 -31.55 -9.28 7.82
N PRO A 229 -32.83 -9.19 7.44
CA PRO A 229 -33.43 -7.93 7.02
C PRO A 229 -33.39 -6.89 8.14
N TYR A 230 -33.18 -5.63 7.74
CA TYR A 230 -33.17 -4.47 8.63
C TYR A 230 -34.50 -4.35 9.40
N GLY A 231 -34.45 -3.85 10.63
CA GLY A 231 -35.58 -3.68 11.54
C GLY A 231 -35.77 -4.83 12.53
N LYS A 232 -35.10 -5.97 12.33
CA LYS A 232 -35.13 -7.09 13.27
C LYS A 232 -34.04 -6.94 14.33
N ILE A 233 -34.44 -6.59 15.55
CA ILE A 233 -33.51 -6.45 16.68
C ILE A 233 -33.19 -7.84 17.25
N THR A 234 -31.91 -8.17 17.38
CA THR A 234 -31.45 -9.43 17.98
C THR A 234 -30.35 -9.14 19.00
N THR A 235 -30.47 -9.68 20.20
CA THR A 235 -29.44 -9.55 21.25
C THR A 235 -28.84 -10.90 21.55
N LEU A 236 -27.50 -10.99 21.58
CA LEU A 236 -26.76 -12.22 21.78
C LEU A 236 -25.60 -12.00 22.74
N ILE A 237 -25.22 -13.07 23.44
CA ILE A 237 -23.99 -13.11 24.24
C ILE A 237 -23.11 -14.19 23.64
N ILE A 238 -21.87 -13.83 23.30
CA ILE A 238 -20.88 -14.78 22.79
C ILE A 238 -19.67 -14.81 23.72
N LYS A 239 -19.03 -15.98 23.83
CA LYS A 239 -17.79 -16.14 24.58
C LYS A 239 -16.65 -16.18 23.58
N THR A 240 -15.78 -15.18 23.62
CA THR A 240 -14.57 -15.10 22.80
C THR A 240 -13.36 -15.36 23.69
N ALA A 241 -12.17 -15.54 23.08
CA ALA A 241 -10.92 -15.63 23.84
C ALA A 241 -10.62 -14.35 24.66
N GLU A 242 -11.20 -13.22 24.25
CA GLU A 242 -11.01 -11.90 24.86
C GLU A 242 -12.02 -11.60 25.98
N GLY A 243 -13.07 -12.41 26.14
CA GLY A 243 -14.11 -12.25 27.17
C GLY A 243 -15.52 -12.58 26.70
N GLU A 244 -16.51 -12.18 27.49
CA GLU A 244 -17.93 -12.29 27.13
C GLU A 244 -18.42 -10.99 26.47
N ASP A 245 -18.85 -11.11 25.22
CA ASP A 245 -19.34 -9.99 24.41
C ASP A 245 -20.86 -9.95 24.37
N PHE A 246 -21.40 -8.81 24.76
CA PHE A 246 -22.83 -8.51 24.72
C PHE A 246 -23.12 -7.72 23.46
N LEU A 247 -23.82 -8.35 22.53
CA LEU A 247 -24.05 -7.86 21.19
C LEU A 247 -25.54 -7.52 20.99
N ARG A 248 -25.80 -6.37 20.38
CA ARG A 248 -27.13 -5.99 19.87
C ARG A 248 -27.01 -5.71 18.39
N PHE A 249 -27.86 -6.38 17.61
CA PHE A 249 -27.94 -6.25 16.17
C PHE A 249 -29.28 -5.65 15.76
N ASN A 250 -29.28 -4.90 14.65
CA ASN A 250 -30.46 -4.51 13.90
C ASN A 250 -30.29 -5.01 12.46
N GLY A 251 -31.01 -6.07 12.10
CA GLY A 251 -30.69 -6.86 10.92
C GLY A 251 -29.38 -7.62 11.13
N GLY A 252 -28.45 -7.53 10.17
CA GLY A 252 -27.13 -8.18 10.25
C GLY A 252 -26.03 -7.36 10.90
N ARG A 253 -26.29 -6.11 11.28
CA ARG A 253 -25.27 -5.13 11.72
C ARG A 253 -25.44 -4.77 13.19
N LEU A 254 -24.31 -4.44 13.85
CA LEU A 254 -24.33 -3.97 15.23
C LEU A 254 -25.04 -2.62 15.33
N ASP A 255 -25.96 -2.54 16.29
CA ASP A 255 -26.76 -1.36 16.55
C ASP A 255 -27.11 -1.35 18.04
N GLY A 256 -26.82 -0.24 18.73
CA GLY A 256 -26.98 -0.08 20.16
C GLY A 256 -25.71 -0.37 20.98
N LYS A 257 -25.94 -0.57 22.29
CA LYS A 257 -24.85 -0.71 23.27
C LYS A 257 -24.07 -2.02 23.04
N PHE A 258 -22.74 -1.89 23.02
CA PHE A 258 -21.79 -2.99 23.08
C PHE A 258 -21.09 -2.98 24.43
N SER A 259 -20.87 -4.16 25.01
CA SER A 259 -20.02 -4.29 26.18
C SER A 259 -19.28 -5.61 26.19
N ARG A 260 -18.03 -5.60 26.67
CA ARG A 260 -17.23 -6.80 26.91
C ARG A 260 -16.89 -6.93 28.38
N LYS A 261 -17.06 -8.12 28.94
CA LYS A 261 -16.68 -8.45 30.32
C LYS A 261 -15.61 -9.54 30.37
N VAL A 262 -14.67 -9.40 31.29
CA VAL A 262 -13.67 -10.42 31.65
C VAL A 262 -13.73 -10.61 33.15
N ASN A 263 -13.99 -11.83 33.62
CA ASN A 263 -14.16 -12.15 35.05
C ASN A 263 -15.15 -11.18 35.74
N ASP A 264 -16.32 -10.97 35.13
CA ASP A 264 -17.37 -10.00 35.55
C ASP A 264 -16.97 -8.51 35.57
N LYS A 265 -15.72 -8.15 35.28
CA LYS A 265 -15.27 -6.76 35.13
C LYS A 265 -15.54 -6.26 33.70
N LEU A 266 -16.15 -5.09 33.57
CA LEU A 266 -16.38 -4.42 32.29
C LEU A 266 -15.06 -3.85 31.76
N ILE A 267 -14.62 -4.31 30.59
CA ILE A 267 -13.35 -3.87 29.97
C ILE A 267 -13.55 -3.04 28.72
N ILE A 268 -14.67 -3.21 28.01
CA ILE A 268 -15.01 -2.39 26.85
C ILE A 268 -16.48 -2.00 26.97
N GLU A 269 -16.77 -0.73 26.73
CA GLU A 269 -18.12 -0.22 26.59
C GLU A 269 -18.17 0.77 25.43
N GLY A 270 -19.20 0.64 24.60
CA GLY A 270 -19.38 1.51 23.45
C GLY A 270 -20.80 1.46 22.91
N PHE A 271 -21.01 2.22 21.84
CA PHE A 271 -22.31 2.30 21.18
C PHE A 271 -22.11 2.23 19.67
N TYR A 272 -22.85 1.34 19.03
CA TYR A 272 -22.95 1.24 17.58
C TYR A 272 -24.25 1.86 17.10
N LYS A 273 -24.25 2.43 15.90
CA LYS A 273 -25.46 2.81 15.17
C LYS A 273 -25.28 2.36 13.72
N MET A 274 -25.49 1.08 13.46
CA MET A 274 -25.18 0.43 12.16
C MET A 274 -23.70 0.53 11.74
N GLY A 275 -22.82 0.75 12.70
CA GLY A 275 -21.43 1.15 12.51
C GLY A 275 -20.97 2.01 13.68
N VAL A 276 -19.72 2.50 13.64
CA VAL A 276 -19.23 3.46 14.63
C VAL A 276 -19.69 4.84 14.18
N GLU A 277 -20.75 5.38 14.79
CA GLU A 277 -21.18 6.77 14.59
C GLU A 277 -20.83 7.62 15.84
N ASP A 278 -21.54 8.72 16.07
CA ASP A 278 -21.46 9.58 17.26
C ASP A 278 -21.53 8.74 18.55
N SER A 279 -20.37 8.42 19.09
CA SER A 279 -20.25 7.46 20.19
C SER A 279 -19.02 7.73 21.03
N THR A 280 -19.09 7.29 22.28
CA THR A 280 -17.94 7.28 23.19
C THR A 280 -17.61 5.84 23.52
N TRP A 281 -16.38 5.45 23.25
CA TRP A 281 -15.84 4.13 23.51
C TRP A 281 -14.89 4.20 24.69
N THR A 282 -15.13 3.35 25.68
CA THR A 282 -14.36 3.27 26.91
C THR A 282 -13.67 1.92 26.98
N PHE A 283 -12.35 1.94 27.09
CA PHE A 283 -11.51 0.77 27.24
C PHE A 283 -10.86 0.81 28.62
N THR A 284 -11.06 -0.22 29.42
CA THR A 284 -10.52 -0.34 30.78
C THR A 284 -9.57 -1.52 30.81
N SER A 285 -8.35 -1.30 31.30
CA SER A 285 -7.38 -2.37 31.46
C SER A 285 -7.78 -3.27 32.64
N GLY A 286 -7.74 -4.60 32.46
CA GLY A 286 -8.23 -5.56 33.45
C GLY A 286 -7.62 -5.38 34.86
N ASP A 287 -6.32 -5.07 34.94
CA ASP A 287 -5.57 -5.01 36.21
C ASP A 287 -5.21 -3.60 36.68
N SER A 288 -5.46 -2.56 35.87
CA SER A 288 -5.16 -1.16 36.22
C SER A 288 -6.39 -0.29 36.08
N ASP A 289 -6.54 0.73 36.93
CA ASP A 289 -7.57 1.78 36.80
C ASP A 289 -7.28 2.73 35.62
N ASN A 290 -6.54 2.25 34.63
CA ASN A 290 -6.25 2.93 33.39
C ASN A 290 -7.42 2.80 32.45
N VAL A 291 -8.03 3.94 32.13
CA VAL A 291 -9.20 4.04 31.26
C VAL A 291 -8.85 4.91 30.05
N VAL A 292 -9.05 4.36 28.86
CA VAL A 292 -8.92 5.09 27.61
C VAL A 292 -10.32 5.36 27.05
N VAL A 293 -10.65 6.64 26.89
CA VAL A 293 -11.92 7.09 26.33
C VAL A 293 -11.66 7.68 24.94
N GLN A 294 -12.29 7.10 23.93
CA GLN A 294 -12.26 7.56 22.55
C GLN A 294 -13.62 8.16 22.19
N THR A 295 -13.63 9.38 21.66
CA THR A 295 -14.86 10.04 21.21
C THR A 295 -14.89 10.09 19.70
N PHE A 296 -15.98 9.61 19.12
CA PHE A 296 -16.27 9.60 17.70
C PHE A 296 -17.38 10.59 17.39
N VAL A 297 -17.22 11.36 16.30
CA VAL A 297 -18.23 12.27 15.76
C VAL A 297 -18.30 12.05 14.25
N ASN A 298 -19.50 11.80 13.72
CA ASN A 298 -19.74 11.35 12.35
C ASN A 298 -18.86 10.14 11.97
N GLY A 299 -18.65 9.26 12.95
CA GLY A 299 -17.79 8.09 12.84
C GLY A 299 -16.28 8.36 12.88
N GLU A 300 -15.82 9.59 12.86
CA GLU A 300 -14.39 9.88 12.97
C GLU A 300 -13.98 10.12 14.42
N ARG A 301 -12.84 9.59 14.85
CA ARG A 301 -12.29 9.88 16.18
C ARG A 301 -11.85 11.34 16.23
N THR A 302 -12.39 12.07 17.20
CA THR A 302 -12.07 13.48 17.44
C THR A 302 -11.15 13.66 18.64
N SER A 303 -11.24 12.78 19.63
CA SER A 303 -10.37 12.84 20.80
C SER A 303 -10.11 11.49 21.45
N VAL A 304 -8.92 11.36 22.03
CA VAL A 304 -8.56 10.26 22.93
C VAL A 304 -8.16 10.86 24.27
N LYS A 305 -8.79 10.39 25.34
CA LYS A 305 -8.46 10.77 26.73
C LYS A 305 -7.99 9.54 27.46
N GLN A 306 -6.89 9.68 28.20
CA GLN A 306 -6.36 8.64 29.06
C GLN A 306 -6.49 9.07 30.51
N PHE A 307 -7.08 8.21 31.32
CA PHE A 307 -7.25 8.41 32.75
C PHE A 307 -6.47 7.34 33.50
N ASP A 308 -5.85 7.74 34.60
CA ASP A 308 -5.18 6.86 35.55
C ASP A 308 -5.74 7.17 36.95
N HIS A 309 -6.28 6.16 37.64
CA HIS A 309 -6.98 6.32 38.91
C HIS A 309 -8.05 7.44 38.89
N GLY A 310 -8.79 7.55 37.77
CA GLY A 310 -9.82 8.56 37.56
C GLY A 310 -9.33 9.98 37.25
N LYS A 311 -8.01 10.22 37.20
CA LYS A 311 -7.42 11.52 36.83
C LYS A 311 -7.00 11.53 35.38
N LEU A 312 -7.32 12.61 34.65
CA LEU A 312 -6.90 12.78 33.27
C LEU A 312 -5.37 12.94 33.19
N VAL A 313 -4.70 12.01 32.54
CA VAL A 313 -3.24 12.01 32.32
C VAL A 313 -2.91 12.63 30.97
N ALA A 314 -3.64 12.24 29.92
CA ALA A 314 -3.39 12.71 28.57
C ALA A 314 -4.70 12.98 27.83
N LYS A 315 -4.68 14.01 26.98
CA LYS A 315 -5.75 14.33 26.04
C LYS A 315 -5.13 14.66 24.70
N THR A 316 -5.45 13.87 23.68
CA THR A 316 -5.03 14.13 22.31
C THR A 316 -6.26 14.45 21.46
N HIS A 317 -6.15 15.49 20.65
CA HIS A 317 -7.13 15.80 19.61
C HIS A 317 -6.66 15.16 18.31
N ILE A 318 -7.58 14.51 17.61
CA ILE A 318 -7.30 13.83 16.34
C ILE A 318 -7.92 14.68 15.23
N ASN A 319 -7.14 14.93 14.17
CA ASN A 319 -7.63 15.69 13.02
C ASN A 319 -8.60 14.82 12.22
N THR A 320 -9.80 15.35 12.00
CA THR A 320 -10.80 14.73 11.12
C THR A 320 -10.42 14.88 9.64
N ARG A 321 -11.17 14.24 8.73
CA ARG A 321 -11.07 14.42 7.28
C ARG A 321 -11.34 15.86 6.90
N ALA A 322 -12.32 16.51 7.53
CA ALA A 322 -12.60 17.92 7.33
C ALA A 322 -11.42 18.82 7.77
N ASP A 323 -10.81 18.55 8.92
CA ASP A 323 -9.60 19.25 9.36
C ASP A 323 -8.43 19.03 8.40
N THR A 324 -8.28 17.81 7.89
CA THR A 324 -7.24 17.43 6.93
C THR A 324 -7.40 18.17 5.62
N ILE A 325 -8.63 18.27 5.08
CA ILE A 325 -8.94 19.06 3.88
C ILE A 325 -8.57 20.53 4.11
N ARG A 326 -9.00 21.12 5.25
CA ARG A 326 -8.67 22.52 5.60
C ARG A 326 -7.16 22.74 5.68
N ASN A 327 -6.44 21.87 6.38
CA ASN A 327 -4.98 21.97 6.53
C ASN A 327 -4.27 21.84 5.18
N THR A 328 -4.77 20.98 4.28
CA THR A 328 -4.21 20.81 2.93
C THR A 328 -4.37 22.09 2.09
N TYR A 329 -5.49 22.80 2.17
CA TYR A 329 -5.65 24.12 1.53
C TYR A 329 -4.65 25.16 2.06
N VAL A 330 -4.43 25.19 3.38
CA VAL A 330 -3.45 26.10 4.00
C VAL A 330 -2.04 25.79 3.48
N GLN A 331 -1.67 24.51 3.38
CA GLN A 331 -0.37 24.09 2.86
C GLN A 331 -0.17 24.51 1.40
N ILE A 332 -1.16 24.24 0.53
CA ILE A 332 -1.12 24.67 -0.88
C ILE A 332 -0.95 26.19 -0.97
N SER A 333 -1.66 26.95 -0.15
CA SER A 333 -1.57 28.41 -0.11
C SER A 333 -0.16 28.89 0.27
N ILE A 334 0.45 28.28 1.30
CA ILE A 334 1.83 28.58 1.70
C ILE A 334 2.81 28.28 0.56
N MET A 335 2.67 27.13 -0.10
CA MET A 335 3.54 26.75 -1.20
C MET A 335 3.44 27.71 -2.39
N ILE A 336 2.22 28.17 -2.73
CA ILE A 336 2.00 29.18 -3.77
C ILE A 336 2.72 30.49 -3.41
N LEU A 337 2.63 30.94 -2.16
CA LEU A 337 3.34 32.14 -1.70
C LEU A 337 4.86 32.01 -1.84
N ILE A 338 5.42 30.84 -1.50
CA ILE A 338 6.86 30.55 -1.67
C ILE A 338 7.26 30.56 -3.14
N ILE A 339 6.45 29.97 -4.05
CA ILE A 339 6.69 30.03 -5.50
C ILE A 339 6.72 31.49 -5.99
N ILE A 340 5.74 32.31 -5.59
CA ILE A 340 5.67 33.73 -5.99
C ILE A 340 6.94 34.48 -5.54
N PHE A 341 7.41 34.23 -4.32
CA PHE A 341 8.65 34.82 -3.81
C PHE A 341 9.87 34.41 -4.64
N MET A 342 10.01 33.13 -4.95
CA MET A 342 11.13 32.62 -5.77
C MET A 342 11.11 33.17 -7.20
N ILE A 343 9.93 33.25 -7.83
CA ILE A 343 9.79 33.84 -9.17
C ILE A 343 10.21 35.32 -9.14
N ARG A 344 9.79 36.09 -8.12
CA ARG A 344 10.25 37.48 -7.95
C ARG A 344 11.76 37.58 -7.79
N PHE A 345 12.37 36.65 -7.06
CA PHE A 345 13.81 36.60 -6.88
C PHE A 345 14.55 36.28 -8.18
N LEU A 346 14.07 35.32 -8.98
CA LEU A 346 14.59 35.02 -10.31
C LEU A 346 14.49 36.22 -11.26
N ILE A 347 13.35 36.93 -11.28
CA ILE A 347 13.17 38.14 -12.07
C ILE A 347 14.16 39.23 -11.64
N LYS A 348 14.36 39.41 -10.32
CA LYS A 348 15.34 40.36 -9.78
C LYS A 348 16.76 39.99 -10.21
N ASN A 349 17.14 38.71 -10.13
CA ASN A 349 18.45 38.23 -10.61
C ASN A 349 18.65 38.49 -12.09
N TYR A 350 17.62 38.23 -12.90
CA TYR A 350 17.65 38.49 -14.33
C TYR A 350 17.89 39.97 -14.62
N ARG A 351 17.09 40.87 -14.03
CA ARG A 351 17.20 42.33 -14.24
C ARG A 351 18.56 42.88 -13.82
N ASN A 352 19.10 42.41 -12.70
CA ASN A 352 20.37 42.93 -12.17
C ASN A 352 21.61 42.48 -12.97
N THR A 353 21.51 41.37 -13.69
CA THR A 353 22.67 40.74 -14.35
C THR A 353 22.60 40.89 -15.87
N PHE A 354 21.47 41.34 -16.42
CA PHE A 354 21.31 41.55 -17.86
C PHE A 354 22.31 42.60 -18.39
N PRO A 355 23.04 42.33 -19.49
CA PRO A 355 22.90 41.20 -20.43
C PRO A 355 23.80 40.00 -20.15
N GLN A 356 24.60 40.01 -19.08
CA GLN A 356 25.57 38.96 -18.77
C GLN A 356 24.90 37.61 -18.48
N GLU A 357 25.49 36.53 -18.99
CA GLU A 357 25.00 35.15 -18.89
C GLU A 357 26.03 34.28 -18.17
N LEU A 358 25.56 33.28 -17.44
CA LEU A 358 26.44 32.31 -16.81
C LEU A 358 27.14 31.46 -17.87
N LYS A 359 28.46 31.60 -17.98
CA LYS A 359 29.27 30.87 -18.96
C LYS A 359 29.51 29.44 -18.49
N LEU A 360 28.67 28.52 -18.96
CA LEU A 360 28.83 27.08 -18.75
C LEU A 360 29.32 26.38 -20.02
N LYS A 361 30.28 25.46 -19.89
CA LYS A 361 30.65 24.56 -20.98
C LYS A 361 29.46 23.69 -21.37
N LEU A 362 29.39 23.27 -22.63
CA LEU A 362 28.28 22.47 -23.16
C LEU A 362 28.03 21.20 -22.32
N VAL A 363 29.10 20.50 -21.93
CA VAL A 363 29.02 19.29 -21.10
C VAL A 363 28.30 19.55 -19.77
N TRP A 364 28.58 20.67 -19.11
CA TRP A 364 27.93 21.05 -17.86
C TRP A 364 26.45 21.38 -18.05
N LYS A 365 26.08 21.99 -19.18
CA LYS A 365 24.67 22.25 -19.52
C LYS A 365 23.87 20.96 -19.63
N TRP A 366 24.40 19.97 -20.36
CA TRP A 366 23.78 18.64 -20.48
C TRP A 366 23.69 17.92 -19.13
N LEU A 367 24.75 17.96 -18.34
CA LEU A 367 24.81 17.34 -17.03
C LEU A 367 23.77 17.94 -16.07
N ILE A 368 23.61 19.26 -16.06
CA ILE A 368 22.57 19.93 -15.26
C ILE A 368 21.17 19.43 -15.66
N CYS A 369 20.86 19.36 -16.95
CA CYS A 369 19.55 18.87 -17.41
C CYS A 369 19.29 17.42 -16.97
N LEU A 370 20.29 16.54 -17.01
CA LEU A 370 20.13 15.13 -16.66
C LEU A 370 20.07 14.87 -15.15
N ILE A 371 20.79 15.66 -14.34
CA ILE A 371 20.83 15.47 -12.88
C ILE A 371 19.71 16.24 -12.16
N SER A 372 19.25 17.37 -12.71
CA SER A 372 18.21 18.19 -12.10
C SER A 372 16.93 17.44 -11.68
N PRO A 373 16.42 16.41 -12.40
CA PRO A 373 15.23 15.70 -11.93
C PRO A 373 15.43 14.96 -10.61
N ILE A 374 16.65 14.52 -10.30
CA ILE A 374 16.98 13.91 -9.00
C ILE A 374 16.80 14.94 -7.89
N PHE A 375 17.31 16.16 -8.07
CA PHE A 375 17.14 17.24 -7.10
C PHE A 375 15.68 17.66 -6.95
N VAL A 376 14.93 17.75 -8.05
CA VAL A 376 13.48 18.04 -8.00
C VAL A 376 12.73 16.96 -7.24
N TRP A 377 13.03 15.69 -7.52
CA TRP A 377 12.42 14.55 -6.83
C TRP A 377 12.75 14.52 -5.34
N LEU A 378 14.01 14.78 -4.97
CA LEU A 378 14.42 14.90 -3.56
C LEU A 378 13.69 16.03 -2.85
N SER A 379 13.56 17.20 -3.50
CA SER A 379 12.78 18.32 -2.95
C SER A 379 11.31 17.95 -2.79
N TYR A 380 10.72 17.31 -3.80
CA TYR A 380 9.33 16.83 -3.77
C TYR A 380 9.10 15.88 -2.59
N ILE A 381 9.96 14.88 -2.41
CA ILE A 381 9.89 13.95 -1.28
C ILE A 381 10.06 14.68 0.05
N GLY A 382 11.06 15.57 0.17
CA GLY A 382 11.28 16.33 1.40
C GLY A 382 10.07 17.16 1.80
N ILE A 383 9.41 17.82 0.83
CA ILE A 383 8.16 18.55 1.06
C ILE A 383 7.05 17.60 1.51
N ARG A 384 6.90 16.44 0.85
CA ARG A 384 5.87 15.46 1.18
C ARG A 384 6.05 14.88 2.58
N ILE A 385 7.28 14.57 2.99
CA ILE A 385 7.57 14.06 4.34
C ILE A 385 7.28 15.13 5.40
N LEU A 386 7.63 16.39 5.14
CA LEU A 386 7.52 17.46 6.12
C LEU A 386 6.09 17.96 6.29
N LEU A 387 5.34 18.06 5.19
CA LEU A 387 4.01 18.67 5.19
C LEU A 387 2.87 17.65 5.10
N MET A 388 3.10 16.45 4.58
CA MET A 388 2.02 15.49 4.31
C MET A 388 2.22 14.19 5.08
N ASP A 389 1.12 13.46 5.23
CA ASP A 389 1.14 12.10 5.77
C ASP A 389 1.75 11.18 4.71
N PHE A 390 3.08 11.01 4.77
CA PHE A 390 3.84 10.24 3.79
C PHE A 390 3.63 8.75 4.03
N ASN A 391 2.58 8.21 3.42
CA ASN A 391 2.27 6.77 3.41
C ASN A 391 2.34 6.20 1.98
N GLU A 392 3.35 6.64 1.22
CA GLU A 392 3.56 6.20 -0.15
C GLU A 392 4.39 4.92 -0.20
N ASP A 393 3.86 3.93 -0.92
CA ASP A 393 4.57 2.68 -1.20
C ASP A 393 5.79 2.96 -2.10
N ILE A 394 6.79 2.07 -2.04
CA ILE A 394 8.03 2.13 -2.83
C ILE A 394 7.75 2.26 -4.32
N PHE A 395 6.64 1.68 -4.81
CA PHE A 395 6.21 1.79 -6.19
C PHE A 395 5.79 3.20 -6.58
N VAL A 396 5.08 3.89 -5.69
CA VAL A 396 4.67 5.28 -5.95
C VAL A 396 5.87 6.20 -5.89
N ILE A 397 6.81 5.93 -4.98
CA ILE A 397 8.08 6.64 -4.89
C ILE A 397 8.87 6.50 -6.21
N LEU A 398 9.03 5.28 -6.72
CA LEU A 398 9.73 5.02 -7.98
C LEU A 398 8.98 5.61 -9.19
N ALA A 399 7.66 5.46 -9.25
CA ALA A 399 6.83 6.04 -10.30
C ALA A 399 6.97 7.57 -10.31
N SER A 400 6.89 8.21 -9.14
CA SER A 400 7.05 9.66 -9.02
C SER A 400 8.42 10.12 -9.53
N PHE A 401 9.50 9.36 -9.27
CA PHE A 401 10.82 9.66 -9.82
C PHE A 401 10.82 9.61 -11.36
N LEU A 402 10.23 8.58 -11.96
CA LEU A 402 10.14 8.44 -13.41
C LEU A 402 9.31 9.56 -14.04
N PHE A 403 8.13 9.84 -13.50
CA PHE A 403 7.27 10.92 -14.00
C PHE A 403 7.93 12.29 -13.90
N ILE A 404 8.54 12.59 -12.75
CA ILE A 404 9.31 13.83 -12.55
C ILE A 404 10.47 13.89 -13.54
N SER A 405 11.18 12.78 -13.78
CA SER A 405 12.28 12.73 -14.75
C SER A 405 11.84 13.00 -16.18
N ILE A 406 10.72 12.42 -16.61
CA ILE A 406 10.16 12.62 -17.96
C ILE A 406 9.75 14.08 -18.18
N VAL A 407 9.21 14.76 -17.16
CA VAL A 407 8.70 16.13 -17.27
C VAL A 407 9.78 17.18 -17.03
N VAL A 408 10.61 17.01 -16.00
CA VAL A 408 11.60 18.02 -15.58
C VAL A 408 12.77 18.08 -16.55
N CYS A 409 13.22 16.93 -17.07
CA CYS A 409 14.36 16.89 -18.00
C CYS A 409 14.15 17.83 -19.21
N PRO A 410 13.07 17.74 -20.01
CA PRO A 410 12.84 18.66 -21.12
C PRO A 410 12.64 20.12 -20.69
N LEU A 411 11.98 20.37 -19.55
CA LEU A 411 11.83 21.73 -19.02
C LEU A 411 13.18 22.37 -18.67
N MET A 412 14.10 21.59 -18.12
CA MET A 412 15.43 22.05 -17.79
C MET A 412 16.28 22.31 -19.04
N PHE A 413 16.08 21.58 -20.13
CA PHE A 413 16.65 21.96 -21.43
C PHE A 413 16.18 23.35 -21.89
N VAL A 414 14.89 23.65 -21.76
CA VAL A 414 14.36 24.99 -22.08
C VAL A 414 15.00 26.05 -21.18
N VAL A 415 15.10 25.81 -19.88
CA VAL A 415 15.69 26.76 -18.92
C VAL A 415 17.17 27.02 -19.22
N VAL A 416 17.96 25.97 -19.42
CA VAL A 416 19.42 26.06 -19.58
C VAL A 416 19.82 26.63 -20.94
N PHE A 417 19.12 26.25 -22.02
CA PHE A 417 19.49 26.63 -23.38
C PHE A 417 18.73 27.86 -23.91
N TRP A 418 17.45 28.01 -23.57
CA TRP A 418 16.61 29.10 -24.08
C TRP A 418 16.57 30.29 -23.13
N ILE A 419 16.17 30.07 -21.87
CA ILE A 419 16.04 31.16 -20.88
C ILE A 419 17.42 31.69 -20.48
N LYS A 420 18.41 30.80 -20.44
CA LYS A 420 19.82 31.00 -20.10
C LYS A 420 20.03 31.53 -18.68
N LEU A 421 20.70 30.71 -17.88
CA LEU A 421 20.99 30.97 -16.47
C LEU A 421 21.84 32.24 -16.30
N ARG A 422 21.56 33.02 -15.24
CA ARG A 422 22.26 34.28 -14.95
C ARG A 422 23.21 34.13 -13.77
N LYS A 423 22.74 33.48 -12.71
CA LYS A 423 23.55 33.12 -11.52
C LYS A 423 23.53 31.61 -11.30
N GLU A 424 24.55 31.11 -10.63
CA GLU A 424 24.64 29.69 -10.26
C GLU A 424 23.44 29.24 -9.40
N MET A 425 22.99 30.11 -8.49
CA MET A 425 21.82 29.88 -7.64
C MET A 425 20.50 29.75 -8.40
N ASP A 426 20.41 30.23 -9.65
CA ASP A 426 19.18 30.13 -10.43
C ASP A 426 18.81 28.67 -10.71
N ILE A 427 19.81 27.79 -10.88
CA ILE A 427 19.59 26.34 -11.08
C ILE A 427 18.81 25.75 -9.90
N LEU A 428 19.26 26.07 -8.68
CA LEU A 428 18.63 25.58 -7.46
C LEU A 428 17.21 26.13 -7.31
N LEU A 429 16.99 27.41 -7.64
CA LEU A 429 15.67 28.04 -7.60
C LEU A 429 14.69 27.39 -8.59
N TYR A 430 15.12 27.09 -9.82
CA TYR A 430 14.28 26.36 -10.77
C TYR A 430 13.95 24.95 -10.28
N CYS A 431 14.93 24.22 -9.74
CA CYS A 431 14.68 22.90 -9.17
C CYS A 431 13.66 22.96 -8.01
N LEU A 432 13.78 23.94 -7.11
CA LEU A 432 12.83 24.12 -6.00
C LEU A 432 11.43 24.51 -6.48
N ILE A 433 11.32 25.37 -7.50
CA ILE A 433 10.04 25.73 -8.12
C ILE A 433 9.37 24.49 -8.69
N PHE A 434 10.09 23.67 -9.45
CA PHE A 434 9.54 22.43 -9.99
C PHE A 434 9.15 21.44 -8.89
N GLY A 435 9.95 21.33 -7.83
CA GLY A 435 9.62 20.51 -6.65
C GLY A 435 8.30 20.94 -6.01
N LEU A 436 8.13 22.24 -5.75
CA LEU A 436 6.90 22.79 -5.19
C LEU A 436 5.70 22.61 -6.13
N LEU A 437 5.87 22.80 -7.44
CA LEU A 437 4.80 22.59 -8.42
C LEU A 437 4.33 21.13 -8.44
N CYS A 438 5.26 20.17 -8.43
CA CYS A 438 4.93 18.74 -8.31
C CYS A 438 4.19 18.44 -7.00
N SER A 439 4.64 19.02 -5.88
CA SER A 439 3.99 18.86 -4.59
C SER A 439 2.59 19.51 -4.55
N ILE A 440 2.37 20.66 -5.20
CA ILE A 440 1.04 21.28 -5.32
C ILE A 440 0.13 20.39 -6.17
N TRP A 441 0.60 19.94 -7.33
CA TRP A 441 -0.17 19.08 -8.24
C TRP A 441 -0.69 17.83 -7.51
N THR A 442 0.21 17.14 -6.82
CA THR A 442 -0.16 15.95 -6.05
C THR A 442 -1.08 16.27 -4.87
N SER A 443 -0.87 17.39 -4.18
CA SER A 443 -1.77 17.83 -3.09
C SER A 443 -3.18 18.15 -3.59
N CYS A 444 -3.31 18.79 -4.76
CA CYS A 444 -4.61 19.00 -5.40
C CYS A 444 -5.27 17.68 -5.77
N GLY A 445 -4.52 16.72 -6.31
CA GLY A 445 -5.02 15.37 -6.61
C GLY A 445 -5.55 14.66 -5.35
N THR A 446 -4.79 14.69 -4.25
CA THR A 446 -5.23 14.15 -2.95
C THR A 446 -6.50 14.86 -2.46
N LEU A 447 -6.58 16.18 -2.61
CA LEU A 447 -7.73 16.96 -2.16
C LEU A 447 -9.00 16.63 -2.95
N ILE A 448 -8.90 16.49 -4.27
CA ILE A 448 -10.02 16.01 -5.11
C ILE A 448 -10.47 14.63 -4.65
N ALA A 449 -9.51 13.74 -4.42
CA ALA A 449 -9.79 12.39 -3.94
C ALA A 449 -10.44 12.40 -2.55
N LEU A 450 -10.07 13.31 -1.65
CA LEU A 450 -10.67 13.42 -0.31
C LEU A 450 -12.13 13.91 -0.31
N TYR A 451 -12.56 14.62 -1.35
CA TYR A 451 -13.97 15.03 -1.49
C TYR A 451 -14.86 13.96 -2.12
N ASN A 452 -14.26 13.07 -2.90
CA ASN A 452 -14.91 11.87 -3.42
C ASN A 452 -14.89 10.76 -2.35
#